data_AF-A4J2S2-F1
#
_entry.id   AF-A4J2S2-F1
#
_cell.length_a   1.000
_cell.length_b   1.000
_cell.length_c   1.000
_cell.angle_alpha   90.00
_cell.angle_beta   90.00
_cell.angle_gamma   90.00
#
_symmetry.space_group_name_H-M   'P 1'
#
loop_
_entity.id
_entity.type
_entity.pdbx_description
1 polymer ?
#
loop_
_entity_poly.entity_id
_entity_poly.type
_entity_poly.pdbx_seq_one_letter_code
_entity_poly.pdbx_strand_id
1 'polypeptide(L)'
;MLVGVDICNTISNVNYELLQRFNINLKVYPAPEVPEHFFTSPDGLKIFATARPYFRAKEMLHMISASGYKLIYMTSRPKMAEFVTRRWLDIHDFPHGRVEFVSSKEKAIMAHDAGMVAFFDDDPFVIKDLIQKGIPRVFVKTAPYNRHFASENVFRFNVWTEVTPYIKKRA
;
A
#
# COMPACT_ATOMS: atom_id res chain seq x y z
N MET A 1 4.61 -18.40 -1.32
CA MET A 1 5.50 -17.21 -1.30
C MET A 1 4.73 -16.05 -0.68
N LEU A 2 5.41 -15.10 -0.04
CA LEU A 2 4.77 -13.95 0.61
C LEU A 2 4.81 -12.71 -0.29
N VAL A 3 3.72 -11.94 -0.25
CA VAL A 3 3.58 -10.65 -0.94
C VAL A 3 3.15 -9.60 0.08
N GLY A 4 3.96 -8.55 0.21
CA GLY A 4 3.64 -7.39 1.03
C GLY A 4 2.74 -6.41 0.28
N VAL A 5 1.75 -5.84 0.95
CA VAL A 5 0.81 -4.89 0.36
C VAL A 5 0.61 -3.72 1.31
N ASP A 6 1.06 -2.53 0.92
CA ASP A 6 0.69 -1.31 1.63
C ASP A 6 -0.81 -0.99 1.48
N ILE A 7 -1.36 -0.29 2.47
CA ILE A 7 -2.76 0.09 2.49
C ILE A 7 -3.01 1.47 1.89
N CYS A 8 -2.41 2.52 2.45
CA CYS A 8 -2.76 3.91 2.16
C CYS A 8 -2.12 4.35 0.85
N ASN A 9 -2.90 4.83 -0.10
CA ASN A 9 -2.46 5.23 -1.44
C ASN A 9 -1.91 4.10 -2.32
N THR A 10 -1.97 2.86 -1.83
CA THR A 10 -1.71 1.63 -2.60
C THR A 10 -3.01 0.88 -2.96
N ILE A 11 -3.82 0.51 -1.95
CA ILE A 11 -5.17 -0.08 -2.16
C ILE A 11 -6.32 0.83 -1.73
N SER A 12 -6.07 1.75 -0.78
CA SER A 12 -7.04 2.72 -0.24
C SER A 12 -6.68 4.13 -0.70
N ASN A 13 -7.57 4.86 -1.35
CA ASN A 13 -7.25 6.18 -1.94
C ASN A 13 -7.34 7.33 -0.91
N VAL A 14 -6.44 7.34 0.07
CA VAL A 14 -6.39 8.34 1.16
C VAL A 14 -6.10 9.75 0.61
N ASN A 15 -5.20 9.86 -0.37
CA ASN A 15 -4.85 11.11 -1.03
C ASN A 15 -6.07 11.77 -1.67
N TYR A 16 -6.97 11.00 -2.27
CA TYR A 16 -8.21 11.56 -2.79
C TYR A 16 -9.07 12.18 -1.69
N GLU A 17 -9.20 11.54 -0.53
CA GLU A 17 -9.94 12.12 0.59
C GLU A 17 -9.27 13.39 1.14
N LEU A 18 -7.93 13.43 1.23
CA LEU A 18 -7.19 14.62 1.63
C LEU A 18 -7.41 15.79 0.65
N LEU A 19 -7.34 15.52 -0.66
CA LEU A 19 -7.60 16.52 -1.68
C LEU A 19 -9.06 16.99 -1.66
N GLN A 20 -10.03 16.08 -1.61
CA GLN A 20 -11.45 16.43 -1.71
C GLN A 20 -11.97 17.16 -0.47
N ARG A 21 -11.51 16.78 0.73
CA ARG A 21 -12.05 17.32 1.99
C ARG A 21 -11.26 18.50 2.53
N PHE A 22 -9.96 18.56 2.22
CA PHE A 22 -9.04 19.54 2.81
C PHE A 22 -8.25 20.34 1.76
N ASN A 23 -8.46 20.08 0.47
CA ASN A 23 -7.76 20.74 -0.64
C ASN A 23 -6.22 20.64 -0.55
N ILE A 24 -5.73 19.50 -0.03
CA ILE A 24 -4.30 19.29 0.22
C ILE A 24 -3.51 19.03 -1.06
N ASN A 25 -2.35 19.66 -1.19
CA ASN A 25 -1.43 19.44 -2.32
C ASN A 25 -0.71 18.08 -2.22
N LEU A 26 -0.91 17.24 -3.24
CA LEU A 26 -0.39 15.87 -3.30
C LEU A 26 0.90 15.71 -4.12
N LYS A 27 1.59 16.81 -4.46
CA LYS A 27 2.84 16.77 -5.23
C LYS A 27 4.07 16.43 -4.38
N VAL A 28 3.99 16.68 -3.07
CA VAL A 28 5.08 16.45 -2.11
C VAL A 28 4.67 15.35 -1.14
N TYR A 29 5.62 14.49 -0.76
CA TYR A 29 5.39 13.42 0.21
C TYR A 29 6.41 13.51 1.38
N PRO A 30 5.94 13.40 2.64
CA PRO A 30 4.54 13.52 3.04
C PRO A 30 3.98 14.89 2.66
N ALA A 31 2.66 15.02 2.54
CA ALA A 31 2.04 16.30 2.25
C ALA A 31 2.21 17.22 3.48
N PRO A 32 2.93 18.36 3.35
CA PRO A 32 3.31 19.20 4.49
C PRO A 32 2.12 19.90 5.15
N GLU A 33 1.00 19.99 4.43
CA GLU A 33 -0.26 20.58 4.90
C GLU A 33 -1.03 19.64 5.84
N VAL A 34 -0.65 18.35 5.93
CA VAL A 34 -1.25 17.40 6.87
C VAL A 34 -0.63 17.59 8.26
N PRO A 35 -1.39 17.95 9.30
CA PRO A 35 -0.86 18.07 10.66
C PRO A 35 -0.26 16.77 11.20
N GLU A 36 0.77 16.86 12.05
CA GLU A 36 1.51 15.71 12.61
C GLU A 36 0.61 14.66 13.30
N HIS A 37 -0.49 15.09 13.92
CA HIS A 37 -1.45 14.22 14.62
C HIS A 37 -2.79 14.06 13.90
N PHE A 38 -2.85 14.43 12.62
CA PHE A 38 -4.09 14.35 11.87
C PHE A 38 -4.65 12.92 11.84
N PHE A 39 -3.80 11.92 11.62
CA PHE A 39 -4.23 10.52 11.52
C PHE A 39 -4.54 9.82 12.85
N THR A 40 -4.33 10.50 13.98
CA THR A 40 -4.82 10.07 15.31
C THR A 40 -6.08 10.83 15.75
N SER A 41 -6.52 11.82 14.97
CA SER A 41 -7.76 12.57 15.19
C SER A 41 -8.99 11.82 14.67
N PRO A 42 -10.21 12.19 15.11
CA PRO A 42 -11.46 11.64 14.56
C PRO A 42 -11.57 11.76 13.03
N ASP A 43 -11.12 12.88 12.45
CA ASP A 43 -11.18 13.09 11.00
C ASP A 43 -10.20 12.19 10.24
N GLY A 44 -9.00 11.99 10.77
CA GLY A 44 -8.03 11.05 10.22
C GLY A 44 -8.52 9.61 10.26
N LEU A 45 -9.08 9.18 11.39
CA LEU A 45 -9.70 7.86 11.51
C LEU A 45 -10.90 7.70 10.58
N LYS A 46 -11.70 8.76 10.38
CA LYS A 46 -12.81 8.77 9.42
C LYS A 46 -12.32 8.63 7.98
N ILE A 47 -11.19 9.23 7.61
CA ILE A 47 -10.58 8.99 6.29
C ILE A 47 -10.20 7.52 6.13
N PHE A 48 -9.52 6.92 7.12
CA PHE A 48 -9.19 5.49 7.07
C PHE A 48 -10.42 4.58 6.95
N ALA A 49 -11.56 4.98 7.52
CA ALA A 49 -12.82 4.24 7.45
C ALA A 49 -13.54 4.37 6.10
N THR A 50 -13.38 5.50 5.40
CA THR A 50 -14.27 5.87 4.29
C THR A 50 -13.57 6.04 2.95
N ALA A 51 -12.24 6.08 2.93
CA ALA A 51 -11.47 6.16 1.70
C ALA A 51 -11.85 5.01 0.76
N ARG A 52 -12.13 5.34 -0.50
CA ARG A 52 -12.51 4.34 -1.50
C ARG A 52 -11.32 3.46 -1.88
N PRO A 53 -11.53 2.16 -2.11
CA PRO A 53 -10.48 1.33 -2.70
C PRO A 53 -10.16 1.80 -4.12
N TYR A 54 -8.91 1.62 -4.55
CA TYR A 54 -8.56 1.82 -5.95
C TYR A 54 -9.30 0.80 -6.84
N PHE A 55 -9.69 1.26 -8.04
CA PHE A 55 -10.38 0.43 -9.02
C PHE A 55 -9.59 -0.86 -9.30
N ARG A 56 -10.28 -1.99 -9.20
CA ARG A 56 -9.77 -3.35 -9.40
C ARG A 56 -8.72 -3.85 -8.41
N ALA A 57 -8.37 -3.09 -7.36
CA ALA A 57 -7.37 -3.50 -6.37
C ALA A 57 -7.72 -4.84 -5.70
N LYS A 58 -8.96 -4.95 -5.23
CA LYS A 58 -9.51 -6.13 -4.58
C LYS A 58 -9.42 -7.38 -5.47
N GLU A 59 -9.92 -7.28 -6.69
CA GLU A 59 -9.96 -8.36 -7.68
C GLU A 59 -8.56 -8.85 -8.03
N MET A 60 -7.61 -7.92 -8.20
CA MET A 60 -6.22 -8.27 -8.47
C MET A 60 -5.57 -8.99 -7.28
N LEU A 61 -5.81 -8.53 -6.05
CA LEU A 61 -5.28 -9.21 -4.86
C LEU A 61 -5.92 -10.59 -4.66
N HIS A 62 -7.20 -10.77 -4.97
CA HIS A 62 -7.83 -12.11 -5.00
C HIS A 62 -7.15 -13.02 -6.01
N MET A 63 -6.85 -12.53 -7.22
CA MET A 63 -6.12 -13.33 -8.22
C MET A 63 -4.69 -13.67 -7.79
N ILE A 64 -3.98 -12.74 -7.12
CA ILE A 64 -2.66 -13.00 -6.52
C ILE A 64 -2.79 -14.11 -5.46
N SER A 65 -3.76 -13.99 -4.55
CA SER A 65 -3.98 -14.99 -3.50
C SER A 65 -4.34 -16.37 -4.08
N ALA A 66 -5.27 -16.41 -5.05
CA ALA A 66 -5.68 -17.63 -5.75
C ALA A 66 -4.55 -18.28 -6.56
N SER A 67 -3.49 -17.54 -6.90
CA SER A 67 -2.28 -18.07 -7.54
C SER A 67 -1.28 -18.68 -6.55
N GLY A 68 -1.66 -18.83 -5.27
CA GLY A 68 -0.87 -19.47 -4.22
C GLY A 68 0.05 -18.54 -3.43
N TYR A 69 -0.09 -17.23 -3.60
CA TYR A 69 0.62 -16.23 -2.80
C TYR A 69 -0.13 -15.94 -1.50
N LYS A 70 0.60 -15.78 -0.41
CA LYS A 70 0.04 -15.36 0.88
C LYS A 70 0.26 -13.85 1.05
N LEU A 71 -0.81 -13.12 1.33
CA LEU A 71 -0.76 -11.68 1.47
C LEU A 71 -0.45 -11.26 2.91
N ILE A 72 0.42 -10.28 3.06
CA ILE A 72 0.64 -9.54 4.30
C ILE A 72 0.37 -8.07 4.01
N TYR A 73 -0.72 -7.54 4.57
CA TYR A 73 -1.01 -6.13 4.56
C TYR A 73 -0.10 -5.43 5.58
N MET A 74 0.62 -4.41 5.15
CA MET A 74 1.48 -3.61 6.03
C MET A 74 1.03 -2.16 6.01
N THR A 75 1.00 -1.52 7.17
CA THR A 75 0.58 -0.12 7.23
C THR A 75 1.30 0.64 8.32
N SER A 76 1.69 1.88 7.99
CA SER A 76 2.23 2.87 8.94
C SER A 76 1.13 3.62 9.69
N ARG A 77 -0.13 3.20 9.58
CA ARG A 77 -1.23 3.75 10.38
C ARG A 77 -0.93 3.60 11.88
N PRO A 78 -1.35 4.54 12.73
CA PRO A 78 -1.20 4.39 14.17
C PRO A 78 -1.98 3.17 14.67
N LYS A 79 -1.48 2.49 15.71
CA LYS A 79 -2.09 1.25 16.23
C LYS A 79 -3.56 1.40 16.63
N MET A 80 -3.97 2.59 17.08
CA MET A 80 -5.37 2.90 17.39
C MET A 80 -6.31 2.80 16.19
N ALA A 81 -5.77 2.89 14.97
CA ALA A 81 -6.52 2.70 13.72
C ALA A 81 -6.67 1.20 13.36
N GLU A 82 -6.28 0.27 14.21
CA GLU A 82 -6.35 -1.16 13.89
C GLU A 82 -7.76 -1.65 13.60
N PHE A 83 -8.70 -1.33 14.49
CA PHE A 83 -10.09 -1.71 14.32
C PHE A 83 -10.66 -1.22 12.98
N VAL A 84 -10.50 0.08 12.68
CA VAL A 84 -11.00 0.67 11.44
C VAL A 84 -10.30 0.08 10.21
N THR A 85 -9.01 -0.22 10.30
CA THR A 85 -8.23 -0.76 9.18
C THR A 85 -8.66 -2.17 8.83
N ARG A 86 -8.80 -3.05 9.84
CA ARG A 86 -9.28 -4.42 9.62
C ARG A 86 -10.72 -4.40 9.10
N ARG A 87 -11.58 -3.59 9.70
CA ARG A 87 -12.97 -3.45 9.28
C ARG A 87 -13.10 -2.92 7.85
N TRP A 88 -12.22 -2.00 7.43
CA TRP A 88 -12.18 -1.48 6.07
C TRP A 88 -11.83 -2.58 5.06
N LEU A 89 -10.82 -3.42 5.35
CA LEU A 89 -10.47 -4.58 4.51
C LEU A 89 -11.66 -5.53 4.36
N ASP A 90 -12.36 -5.84 5.47
CA ASP A 90 -13.52 -6.73 5.48
C ASP A 90 -14.71 -6.15 4.68
N ILE A 91 -15.07 -4.89 4.93
CA ILE A 91 -16.21 -4.22 4.25
C ILE A 91 -15.98 -4.14 2.74
N HIS A 92 -14.73 -3.94 2.33
CA HIS A 92 -14.36 -3.88 0.92
C HIS A 92 -13.98 -5.25 0.33
N ASP A 93 -14.21 -6.34 1.06
CA ASP A 93 -14.07 -7.72 0.57
C ASP A 93 -12.66 -8.03 0.02
N PHE A 94 -11.63 -7.45 0.65
CA PHE A 94 -10.24 -7.80 0.34
C PHE A 94 -9.93 -9.23 0.78
N PRO A 95 -9.08 -9.98 0.04
CA PRO A 95 -8.69 -11.33 0.43
C PRO A 95 -8.07 -11.37 1.83
N HIS A 96 -8.30 -12.48 2.53
CA HIS A 96 -7.75 -12.67 3.86
C HIS A 96 -6.20 -12.63 3.84
N GLY A 97 -5.63 -11.87 4.77
CA GLY A 97 -4.18 -11.73 4.93
C GLY A 97 -3.85 -11.25 6.33
N ARG A 98 -2.60 -11.49 6.77
CA ARG A 98 -2.13 -10.90 8.03
C ARG A 98 -2.05 -9.39 7.86
N VAL A 99 -2.40 -8.64 8.90
CA VAL A 99 -2.28 -7.17 8.93
C VAL A 99 -1.25 -6.77 9.98
N GLU A 100 -0.20 -6.11 9.54
CA GLU A 100 0.93 -5.63 10.35
C GLU A 100 0.90 -4.11 10.43
N PHE A 101 0.98 -3.58 11.65
CA PHE A 101 1.08 -2.15 11.92
C PHE A 101 2.55 -1.87 12.23
N VAL A 102 3.28 -1.39 11.22
CA VAL A 102 4.73 -1.21 11.24
C VAL A 102 5.08 0.14 10.64
N SER A 103 6.13 0.77 11.12
CA SER A 103 6.56 2.05 10.56
C SER A 103 7.05 1.91 9.11
N SER A 104 7.05 2.99 8.35
CA SER A 104 7.58 2.99 6.97
C SER A 104 9.04 2.49 6.92
N LYS A 105 9.85 2.81 7.95
CA LYS A 105 11.26 2.38 8.04
C LYS A 105 11.42 0.88 8.28
N GLU A 106 10.42 0.22 8.86
CA GLU A 106 10.49 -1.20 9.21
C GLU A 106 9.91 -2.11 8.12
N LYS A 107 9.04 -1.58 7.24
CA LYS A 107 8.40 -2.36 6.16
C LYS A 107 9.41 -3.11 5.29
N ALA A 108 10.47 -2.44 4.84
CA ALA A 108 11.48 -3.06 3.98
C ALA A 108 12.31 -4.13 4.71
N ILE A 109 12.59 -3.92 6.00
CA ILE A 109 13.27 -4.91 6.86
C ILE A 109 12.38 -6.14 7.00
N MET A 110 11.12 -5.97 7.39
CA MET A 110 10.16 -7.06 7.52
C MET A 110 9.96 -7.81 6.18
N ALA A 111 9.87 -7.08 5.06
CA ALA A 111 9.72 -7.68 3.74
C ALA A 111 10.92 -8.56 3.37
N HIS A 112 12.13 -8.09 3.64
CA HIS A 112 13.36 -8.82 3.40
C HIS A 112 13.46 -10.06 4.30
N ASP A 113 13.30 -9.88 5.62
CA ASP A 113 13.49 -10.95 6.61
C ASP A 113 12.43 -12.05 6.49
N ALA A 114 11.21 -11.70 6.06
CA ALA A 114 10.16 -12.66 5.77
C ALA A 114 10.33 -13.34 4.40
N GLY A 115 11.31 -12.97 3.58
CA GLY A 115 11.54 -13.53 2.25
C GLY A 115 10.40 -13.22 1.27
N MET A 116 9.86 -11.99 1.32
CA MET A 116 8.82 -11.56 0.40
C MET A 116 9.35 -11.48 -1.03
N VAL A 117 8.59 -12.04 -1.96
CA VAL A 117 8.98 -12.07 -3.38
C VAL A 117 8.44 -10.88 -4.16
N ALA A 118 7.52 -10.13 -3.55
CA ALA A 118 6.98 -8.91 -4.10
C ALA A 118 6.45 -7.99 -2.98
N PHE A 119 6.46 -6.69 -3.23
CA PHE A 119 5.88 -5.69 -2.33
C PHE A 119 5.18 -4.58 -3.15
N PHE A 120 3.99 -4.18 -2.74
CA PHE A 120 3.24 -3.05 -3.32
C PHE A 120 3.30 -1.84 -2.37
N ASP A 121 3.78 -0.69 -2.82
CA ASP A 121 3.80 0.55 -2.03
C ASP A 121 3.77 1.79 -2.94
N ASP A 122 3.43 2.96 -2.40
CA ASP A 122 3.53 4.25 -3.05
C ASP A 122 4.52 5.20 -2.34
N ASP A 123 4.84 4.96 -1.07
CA ASP A 123 5.70 5.78 -0.23
C ASP A 123 7.15 5.76 -0.78
N PRO A 124 7.69 6.91 -1.22
CA PRO A 124 9.01 6.98 -1.82
C PRO A 124 10.13 6.52 -0.87
N PHE A 125 9.98 6.70 0.45
CA PHE A 125 10.98 6.24 1.41
C PHE A 125 10.96 4.70 1.51
N VAL A 126 9.78 4.09 1.56
CA VAL A 126 9.63 2.64 1.58
C VAL A 126 10.13 2.03 0.28
N ILE A 127 9.76 2.60 -0.87
CA ILE A 127 10.21 2.11 -2.19
C ILE A 127 11.73 2.10 -2.28
N LYS A 128 12.39 3.18 -1.86
CA LYS A 128 13.85 3.26 -1.83
C LYS A 128 14.44 2.12 -0.98
N ASP A 129 13.92 1.89 0.21
CA ASP A 129 14.43 0.88 1.13
C ASP A 129 14.16 -0.55 0.61
N LEU A 130 13.00 -0.81 -0.02
CA LEU A 130 12.69 -2.09 -0.66
C LEU A 130 13.66 -2.40 -1.80
N ILE A 131 14.03 -1.40 -2.61
CA ILE A 131 15.03 -1.55 -3.68
C ILE A 131 16.40 -1.85 -3.07
N GLN A 132 16.84 -1.09 -2.07
CA GLN A 132 18.13 -1.27 -1.41
C GLN A 132 18.25 -2.62 -0.70
N LYS A 133 17.15 -3.15 -0.16
CA LYS A 133 17.08 -4.48 0.45
C LYS A 133 16.95 -5.61 -0.57
N GLY A 134 16.91 -5.32 -1.87
CA GLY A 134 16.91 -6.34 -2.92
C GLY A 134 15.60 -7.13 -3.01
N ILE A 135 14.45 -6.51 -2.68
CA ILE A 135 13.16 -7.17 -2.86
C ILE A 135 12.96 -7.51 -4.36
N PRO A 136 12.64 -8.77 -4.72
CA PRO A 136 12.67 -9.19 -6.12
C PRO A 136 11.72 -8.44 -7.05
N ARG A 137 10.56 -7.99 -6.56
CA ARG A 137 9.59 -7.20 -7.32
C ARG A 137 8.98 -6.10 -6.45
N VAL A 138 9.27 -4.86 -6.78
CA VAL A 138 8.71 -3.69 -6.11
C VAL A 138 7.66 -3.06 -7.02
N PHE A 139 6.38 -3.25 -6.68
CA PHE A 139 5.27 -2.69 -7.43
C PHE A 139 4.93 -1.30 -6.89
N VAL A 140 5.14 -0.28 -7.73
CA VAL A 140 4.98 1.12 -7.32
C VAL A 140 3.65 1.65 -7.84
N LYS A 141 2.72 1.94 -6.93
CA LYS A 141 1.48 2.64 -7.31
C LYS A 141 1.85 4.08 -7.68
N THR A 142 1.61 4.47 -8.93
CA THR A 142 2.05 5.78 -9.42
C THR A 142 1.38 6.91 -8.65
N ALA A 143 2.20 7.84 -8.17
CA ALA A 143 1.82 9.13 -7.61
C ALA A 143 2.80 10.22 -8.09
N PRO A 144 2.47 11.52 -8.02
CA PRO A 144 3.37 12.59 -8.46
C PRO A 144 4.77 12.54 -7.80
N TYR A 145 4.84 12.19 -6.51
CA TYR A 145 6.06 12.21 -5.70
C TYR A 145 6.99 11.00 -5.91
N ASN A 146 6.55 9.91 -6.53
CA ASN A 146 7.35 8.68 -6.65
C ASN A 146 7.78 8.34 -8.09
N ARG A 147 7.61 9.27 -9.04
CA ARG A 147 7.91 9.03 -10.48
C ARG A 147 9.39 8.84 -10.81
N HIS A 148 10.28 9.31 -9.94
CA HIS A 148 11.72 9.29 -10.16
C HIS A 148 12.37 7.91 -9.95
N PHE A 149 11.67 6.95 -9.31
CA PHE A 149 12.19 5.60 -9.17
C PHE A 149 12.22 4.86 -10.50
N ALA A 150 13.43 4.42 -10.87
CA ALA A 150 13.71 3.50 -11.96
C ALA A 150 14.78 2.50 -11.49
N SER A 151 14.45 1.21 -11.57
CA SER A 151 15.35 0.08 -11.27
C SER A 151 14.78 -1.16 -11.97
N GLU A 152 15.61 -2.16 -12.25
CA GLU A 152 15.21 -3.38 -12.98
C GLU A 152 14.10 -4.17 -12.27
N ASN A 153 14.05 -4.10 -10.94
CA ASN A 153 13.06 -4.76 -10.10
C ASN A 153 11.83 -3.88 -9.76
N VAL A 154 11.71 -2.68 -10.36
CA VAL A 154 10.61 -1.74 -10.09
C VAL A 154 9.57 -1.82 -11.20
N PHE A 155 8.33 -2.13 -10.81
CA PHE A 155 7.18 -2.29 -11.69
C PHE A 155 6.12 -1.25 -11.35
N ARG A 156 6.06 -0.19 -12.14
CA ARG A 156 5.13 0.91 -11.91
C ARG A 156 3.75 0.60 -12.48
N PHE A 157 2.69 0.97 -11.76
CA PHE A 157 1.33 0.83 -12.25
C PHE A 157 0.44 2.02 -11.85
N ASN A 158 -0.42 2.45 -12.77
CA ASN A 158 -1.44 3.49 -12.53
C ASN A 158 -2.74 2.88 -12.04
N VAL A 159 -3.15 1.79 -12.68
CA VAL A 159 -4.35 1.00 -12.36
C VAL A 159 -3.96 -0.44 -12.08
N TRP A 160 -4.66 -1.07 -11.16
CA TRP A 160 -4.30 -2.40 -10.66
C TRP A 160 -4.28 -3.48 -11.77
N THR A 161 -5.03 -3.29 -12.85
CA THR A 161 -5.06 -4.21 -14.00
C THR A 161 -3.74 -4.33 -14.73
N GLU A 162 -2.87 -3.33 -14.66
CA GLU A 162 -1.52 -3.36 -15.25
C GLU A 162 -0.61 -4.38 -14.55
N VAL A 163 -0.98 -4.86 -13.35
CA VAL A 163 -0.22 -5.88 -12.60
C VAL A 163 -0.43 -7.29 -13.17
N THR A 164 -1.48 -7.50 -13.96
CA THR A 164 -1.88 -8.82 -14.49
C THR A 164 -0.73 -9.65 -15.11
N PRO A 165 0.16 -9.08 -15.96
CA PRO A 165 1.24 -9.86 -16.59
C PRO A 165 2.21 -10.51 -15.59
N TYR A 166 2.27 -10.00 -14.35
CA TYR A 166 3.18 -10.48 -13.31
C TYR A 166 2.53 -11.58 -12.44
N ILE A 167 1.23 -11.80 -12.58
CA ILE A 167 0.49 -12.84 -11.86
C ILE A 167 0.54 -14.12 -12.69
N LYS A 168 1.59 -14.91 -12.49
CA LYS A 168 1.63 -16.27 -13.04
C LYS A 168 0.80 -17.19 -12.13
N LYS A 169 -0.17 -17.90 -12.70
CA LYS A 169 -0.67 -19.13 -12.08
C LYS A 169 0.52 -20.05 -11.89
N ARG A 170 0.75 -20.51 -10.65
CA ARG A 170 1.53 -21.72 -10.47
C ARG A 170 0.68 -22.85 -11.06
N ALA A 171 1.17 -23.47 -12.14
CA ALA A 171 0.70 -24.77 -12.57
C ALA A 171 1.06 -25.80 -11.50
#